data_AF-A0A392SX73-F1
#
_entry.id   AF-A0A392SX73-F1
#
_cell.length_a   1.000
_cell.length_b   1.000
_cell.length_c   1.000
_cell.angle_alpha   90.00
_cell.angle_beta   90.00
_cell.angle_gamma   90.00
#
_symmetry.space_group_name_H-M   'P 1'
#
loop_
_entity.id
_entity.type
_entity.pdbx_description
1 polymer ?
#
loop_
_entity_poly.entity_id
_entity_poly.type
_entity_poly.pdbx_seq_one_letter_code
_entity_poly.pdbx_strand_id
1 'polypeptide(L)' 'MSTEFRKVFVKGKCVDFSPTVINQHLGRSVDEIAGLEVTQNEICKTLTGNVVKAWPRKHNLPATKLTA' A
#
# COMPACT_ATOMS: atom_id res chain seq x y z
N MET A 1 -17.74 17.75 -9.48
CA MET A 1 -17.00 16.57 -9.96
C MET A 1 -16.76 15.67 -8.77
N SER A 2 -17.47 14.56 -8.61
CA SER A 2 -17.18 13.61 -7.52
C SER A 2 -15.80 13.00 -7.74
N THR A 3 -14.91 13.17 -6.76
CA THR A 3 -13.52 12.67 -6.76
C THR A 3 -13.41 11.14 -6.61
N GLU A 4 -14.56 10.46 -6.56
CA GLU A 4 -14.70 9.02 -6.32
C GLU A 4 -14.25 8.18 -7.53
N PHE A 5 -14.63 8.59 -8.75
CA PHE A 5 -14.30 7.85 -9.96
C PHE A 5 -12.96 8.29 -10.53
N ARG A 6 -12.04 7.35 -10.63
CA ARG A 6 -10.67 7.54 -11.13
C ARG A 6 -10.49 6.74 -12.43
N LYS A 7 -9.88 7.34 -13.45
CA LYS A 7 -9.51 6.60 -14.66
C LYS A 7 -8.30 5.72 -14.39
N VAL A 8 -8.43 4.42 -14.63
CA VAL A 8 -7.35 3.44 -14.50
C VAL A 8 -7.22 2.62 -15.79
N PHE A 9 -6.02 2.13 -16.07
CA PHE A 9 -5.76 1.27 -17.22
C PHE A 9 -5.63 -0.19 -16.81
N VAL A 10 -6.51 -1.05 -17.32
CA VAL A 10 -6.50 -2.49 -17.04
C VAL A 10 -6.48 -3.24 -18.35
N LYS A 11 -5.49 -4.11 -18.56
CA LYS A 11 -5.31 -4.90 -19.80
C LYS A 11 -5.41 -4.04 -21.08
N GLY A 12 -4.80 -2.85 -21.07
CA GLY A 12 -4.80 -1.93 -22.22
C GLY A 12 -6.10 -1.13 -22.42
N LYS A 13 -7.09 -1.26 -21.54
CA LYS A 13 -8.35 -0.50 -21.59
C LYS A 13 -8.40 0.56 -20.49
N CYS A 14 -8.81 1.78 -20.84
CA CYS A 14 -9.13 2.82 -19.88
C CYS A 14 -10.54 2.58 -19.32
N VAL A 15 -10.66 2.46 -18.01
CA VAL A 15 -11.94 2.23 -17.31
C VAL A 15 -12.08 3.23 -16.17
N ASP A 16 -13.33 3.61 -15.89
CA ASP A 16 -13.64 4.41 -14.71
C ASP A 16 -13.77 3.48 -13.50
N PHE A 17 -12.99 3.77 -12.46
CA PHE A 17 -12.84 2.94 -11.28
C PHE A 17 -13.25 3.71 -10.03
N SER A 18 -14.13 3.10 -9.23
CA SER A 18 -14.45 3.56 -7.87
C SER A 18 -13.97 2.51 -6.86
N PRO A 19 -13.06 2.86 -5.93
CA PRO A 19 -12.66 1.98 -4.84
C PRO A 19 -13.87 1.52 -4.00
N THR A 20 -14.82 2.43 -3.76
CA THR A 20 -16.05 2.20 -2.99
C THR A 20 -16.88 1.09 -3.62
N VAL A 21 -17.16 1.18 -4.92
CA VAL A 21 -17.96 0.19 -5.67
C VAL A 21 -17.29 -1.18 -5.66
N ILE A 22 -15.96 -1.23 -5.87
CA ILE A 22 -15.22 -2.48 -5.87
C ILE A 22 -15.19 -3.11 -4.48
N ASN A 23 -14.93 -2.32 -3.44
CA ASN A 23 -14.93 -2.83 -2.06
C ASN A 23 -16.30 -3.37 -1.67
N GLN A 24 -17.39 -2.67 -2.01
CA GLN A 24 -18.75 -3.15 -1.79
C GLN A 24 -19.01 -4.47 -2.51
N HIS A 25 -18.59 -4.61 -3.77
CA HIS A 25 -18.74 -5.85 -4.54
C HIS A 25 -17.94 -7.02 -3.95
N LEU A 26 -16.79 -6.73 -3.33
CA LEU A 26 -15.94 -7.72 -2.66
C LEU A 26 -16.35 -7.99 -1.20
N GLY A 27 -17.42 -7.35 -0.70
CA GLY A 27 -17.83 -7.45 0.71
C GLY A 27 -16.82 -6.88 1.70
N ARG A 28 -15.99 -5.93 1.25
CA ARG A 28 -14.99 -5.23 2.07
C ARG A 28 -15.58 -3.96 2.65
N SER A 29 -15.00 -3.48 3.76
CA SER A 29 -15.38 -2.18 4.30
C SER A 29 -15.11 -1.08 3.27
N VAL A 30 -16.08 -0.17 3.18
CA VAL A 30 -16.07 1.01 2.32
C VAL A 30 -15.60 2.23 3.13
N ASP A 31 -15.56 2.11 4.46
CA ASP A 31 -15.08 3.18 5.32
C ASP A 31 -13.65 3.54 4.94
N GLU A 32 -13.36 4.84 4.91
CA GLU A 32 -11.99 5.30 4.82
C GLU A 32 -11.24 4.72 6.01
N ILE A 33 -10.39 3.71 5.73
CA ILE A 33 -9.42 3.25 6.71
C ILE A 33 -8.56 4.46 6.98
N ALA A 34 -8.67 5.00 8.20
CA ALA A 34 -7.84 6.09 8.66
C ALA A 34 -6.41 5.78 8.23
N GLY A 35 -5.80 6.69 7.45
CA GLY A 35 -4.46 6.49 6.93
C GLY A 35 -3.58 6.10 8.12
N LEU A 36 -3.12 4.84 8.12
CA LEU A 36 -2.29 4.36 9.20
C LEU A 36 -0.99 5.16 9.08
N GLU A 37 -0.84 6.17 9.94
CA GLU A 37 0.32 7.06 9.94
C GLU A 37 1.50 6.29 10.54
N VAL A 38 2.00 5.31 9.77
CA VAL A 38 3.16 4.51 10.12
C VAL A 38 4.35 5.11 9.42
N THR A 39 5.39 5.41 10.19
CA THR A 39 6.66 5.80 9.58
C THR A 39 7.22 4.63 8.77
N GLN A 40 7.93 4.92 7.67
CA GLN A 40 8.59 3.88 6.88
C GLN A 40 9.48 2.97 7.74
N ASN A 41 10.08 3.52 8.81
CA ASN A 41 10.91 2.76 9.74
C ASN A 41 10.12 1.71 10.52
N GLU A 42 8.91 2.03 10.98
CA GLU A 42 8.04 1.06 11.67
C GLU A 42 7.54 -0.04 10.73
N ILE A 43 7.28 0.29 9.46
CA ILE A 43 6.98 -0.70 8.42
C ILE A 43 8.18 -1.65 8.24
N CYS A 44 9.38 -1.10 8.08
CA CYS A 44 10.60 -1.90 7.91
C CYS A 44 10.85 -2.83 9.10
N LYS A 45 10.70 -2.33 10.33
CA LYS A 45 10.85 -3.13 11.55
C LYS A 45 9.85 -4.29 11.57
N THR A 46 8.58 -4.00 11.29
CA THR A 46 7.51 -5.00 11.31
C THR A 46 7.75 -6.09 10.26
N LEU A 47 8.13 -5.72 9.04
CA LEU A 47 8.36 -6.68 7.96
C LEU A 47 9.63 -7.54 8.16
N THR A 48 10.64 -7.00 8.82
CA THR A 48 11.96 -7.65 8.97
C THR A 48 12.21 -8.21 10.36
N GLY A 49 11.19 -8.34 11.21
CA GLY A 49 11.39 -8.85 12.58
C GLY A 49 12.37 -7.99 13.39
N ASN A 50 12.37 -6.67 13.20
CA ASN A 50 13.30 -5.70 13.78
C ASN A 50 14.77 -5.79 13.30
N VAL A 51 15.07 -6.59 12.27
CA VAL A 51 16.42 -6.65 11.68
C VAL A 51 16.78 -5.34 10.97
N VAL A 52 15.82 -4.72 10.28
CA VAL A 52 16.00 -3.42 9.61
C VAL A 52 15.21 -2.35 10.36
N LYS A 53 15.92 -1.57 11.18
CA LYS A 53 15.34 -0.48 11.99
C LYS A 53 15.04 0.79 11.20
N ALA A 54 15.85 1.06 10.19
CA ALA A 54 15.70 2.19 9.28
C ALA A 54 16.21 1.78 7.90
N TRP A 55 15.50 2.20 6.85
CA TRP A 55 15.90 1.86 5.49
C TRP A 55 17.13 2.69 5.07
N PRO A 56 18.24 2.07 4.65
CA PRO A 56 19.41 2.81 4.20
C PRO A 56 19.08 3.56 2.91
N ARG A 57 19.35 4.87 2.88
CA ARG A 57 19.09 5.74 1.71
C ARG A 57 20.21 5.71 0.66
N LYS A 58 21.44 5.37 1.07
CA LYS A 58 22.65 5.44 0.23
C LYS A 58 23.20 4.09 -0.20
N HIS A 59 22.80 3.00 0.46
CA HIS A 59 23.40 1.69 0.26
C HIS A 59 22.32 0.63 0.07
N ASN A 60 22.62 -0.38 -0.75
CA ASN A 60 21.72 -1.51 -0.95
C ASN A 60 21.65 -2.35 0.33
N LEU A 61 20.44 -2.82 0.66
CA LEU A 61 20.23 -3.69 1.80
C LEU A 61 20.35 -5.16 1.34
N PRO A 62 21.22 -5.97 1.95
CA PRO A 62 21.35 -7.37 1.58
C PRO A 62 20.06 -8.14 1.88
N ALA A 63 19.64 -9.01 0.96
CA ALA A 63 18.37 -9.73 1.04
C ALA A 63 18.25 -10.62 2.29
N THR A 64 19.37 -11.10 2.82
CA THR A 64 19.44 -11.85 4.09
C THR A 64 18.94 -11.06 5.30
N LYS A 65 18.89 -9.72 5.22
CA LYS A 65 18.33 -8.85 6.27
C LYS A 65 16.85 -8.53 6.07
N LEU A 66 16.24 -9.01 5.00
CA LEU A 66 14.81 -8.81 4.70
C LEU A 66 13.93 -9.98 5.14
N THR A 67 14.52 -11.03 5.70
CA THR A 67 13.81 -12.21 6.19
C THR A 67 13.56 -12.06 7.69
N ALA A 68 12.38 -12.46 8.14
CA ALA A 68 11.99 -12.48 9.55
C ALA A 68 12.63 -13.66 10.30
#